data_AF-A0A950XDH2-F1
#
_entry.id   AF-A0A950XDH2-F1
#
_cell.length_a   1.000
_cell.length_b   1.000
_cell.length_c   1.000
_cell.angle_alpha   90.00
_cell.angle_beta   90.00
_cell.angle_gamma   90.00
#
_symmetry.space_group_name_H-M   'P 1'
#
loop_
_entity.id
_entity.type
_entity.pdbx_description
1 polymer ?
#
loop_
_entity_poly.entity_id
_entity_poly.type
_entity_poly.pdbx_seq_one_letter_code
_entity_poly.pdbx_strand_id
1 'polypeptide(L)'
;WNDLSFEFHAAPGERFDLGPDVISAAVAPDLTFTRTGGTGTTAPATRDGTFTAVRLGNPPAALTGDPDIMGTLSNTGSAGASIAVALQDRGTVRFRIFPISRDGSFDINFLHAFPNDWSDTSLRVVGIWLLSRGTNPKVTDLSYNLHALPGENLRRPQSLTSLPFKIDGKPVTSAPLYLTRGRHVVTSADKQVKIGLLTTEPLTLPQTRDFPLVWQRHSSTSVGVSVKSRTNPFLLVFNESYHPEWSATLNGEVLPHVIVNGVANGWIVPSLPDGGEIALSFAGQQFYVISAAISVIALLIMITLAWAPDLWPVAPDR
;
A
#
# COMPACT_ATOMS: atom_id res chain seq x y z
N TRP A 1 -28.54 -1.45 1.47
CA TRP A 1 -27.41 -1.20 2.36
C TRP A 1 -26.37 -2.25 2.07
N ASN A 2 -25.13 -1.85 1.80
CA ASN A 2 -24.01 -2.78 1.78
C ASN A 2 -23.57 -2.92 3.22
N ASP A 3 -23.78 -4.09 3.79
CA ASP A 3 -23.48 -4.35 5.20
C ASP A 3 -22.10 -4.98 5.29
N LEU A 4 -21.20 -4.32 6.01
CA LEU A 4 -19.87 -4.83 6.34
C LEU A 4 -19.80 -5.00 7.86
N SER A 5 -19.42 -6.19 8.30
CA SER A 5 -19.17 -6.46 9.72
C SER A 5 -17.68 -6.46 9.98
N PHE A 6 -17.26 -5.77 11.03
CA PHE A 6 -15.89 -5.79 11.54
C PHE A 6 -15.90 -6.30 12.97
N GLU A 7 -14.89 -7.07 13.34
CA GLU A 7 -14.69 -7.53 14.71
C GLU A 7 -13.45 -6.84 15.28
N PHE A 8 -13.64 -6.11 16.38
CA PHE A 8 -12.58 -5.36 17.04
C PHE A 8 -12.14 -6.09 18.31
N HIS A 9 -10.88 -6.51 18.34
CA HIS A 9 -10.26 -7.16 19.51
C HIS A 9 -9.40 -6.15 20.28
N ALA A 10 -10.02 -5.28 21.09
CA ALA A 10 -9.33 -4.37 21.99
C ALA A 10 -9.05 -5.01 23.37
N ALA A 11 -7.94 -4.66 24.04
CA ALA A 11 -7.75 -5.02 25.43
C ALA A 11 -8.77 -4.30 26.35
N PRO A 12 -9.09 -4.81 27.54
CA PRO A 12 -9.99 -4.12 28.48
C PRO A 12 -9.48 -2.71 28.81
N GLY A 13 -10.26 -1.69 28.44
CA GLY A 13 -9.93 -0.28 28.67
C GLY A 13 -9.35 0.45 27.46
N GLU A 14 -8.97 -0.25 26.40
CA GLU A 14 -8.62 0.37 25.12
C GLU A 14 -9.89 0.86 24.42
N ARG A 15 -9.86 2.11 23.94
CA ARG A 15 -10.91 2.70 23.13
C ARG A 15 -10.35 2.93 21.74
N PHE A 16 -11.02 2.42 20.72
CA PHE A 16 -10.70 2.77 19.35
C PHE A 16 -11.29 4.17 19.10
N ASP A 17 -10.40 5.16 19.06
CA ASP A 17 -10.74 6.51 18.62
C ASP A 17 -10.57 6.56 17.10
N LEU A 18 -11.69 6.68 16.39
CA LEU A 18 -11.63 6.99 14.96
C LEU A 18 -11.24 8.46 14.74
N GLY A 19 -11.02 9.25 15.79
CA GLY A 19 -10.62 10.65 15.71
C GLY A 19 -11.62 11.52 14.94
N PRO A 20 -11.38 12.84 14.86
CA PRO A 20 -12.04 13.70 13.89
C PRO A 20 -11.47 13.51 12.46
N ASP A 21 -10.40 12.72 12.32
CA ASP A 21 -9.60 12.58 11.10
C ASP A 21 -9.74 11.20 10.41
N VAL A 22 -10.60 10.28 10.86
CA VAL A 22 -10.95 9.08 10.09
C VAL A 22 -11.85 9.47 8.92
N ILE A 23 -11.19 9.64 7.77
CA ILE A 23 -11.81 9.70 6.46
C ILE A 23 -11.93 8.26 5.97
N SER A 24 -13.11 7.64 6.08
CA SER A 24 -13.35 6.35 5.42
C SER A 24 -13.65 6.57 3.93
N ALA A 25 -12.59 6.53 3.13
CA ALA A 25 -12.50 5.97 1.78
C ALA A 25 -11.01 6.04 1.43
N ALA A 26 -10.37 4.90 1.16
CA ALA A 26 -8.93 4.89 0.91
C ALA A 26 -8.59 5.67 -0.38
N VAL A 27 -7.93 6.82 -0.22
CA VAL A 27 -6.70 7.23 -0.90
C VAL A 27 -5.91 8.08 0.11
N ALA A 28 -4.76 7.61 0.59
CA ALA A 28 -3.80 8.44 1.35
C ALA A 28 -2.90 9.22 0.35
N PRO A 29 -2.19 10.32 0.69
CA PRO A 29 -2.07 11.01 1.99
C PRO A 29 -2.27 12.55 1.89
N ASP A 30 -3.16 13.18 2.65
CA ASP A 30 -3.30 14.66 2.61
C ASP A 30 -3.64 15.28 3.98
N LEU A 31 -2.80 16.21 4.45
CA LEU A 31 -3.17 17.21 5.46
C LEU A 31 -3.77 18.42 4.74
N THR A 32 -4.98 18.83 5.12
CA THR A 32 -5.68 19.97 4.49
C THR A 32 -5.92 21.07 5.52
N PHE A 33 -5.48 22.29 5.25
CA PHE A 33 -5.75 23.44 6.12
C PHE A 33 -6.69 24.42 5.41
N THR A 34 -7.77 24.83 6.09
CA THR A 34 -8.71 25.83 5.57
C THR A 34 -8.47 27.16 6.27
N ARG A 35 -8.17 28.22 5.50
CA ARG A 35 -8.13 29.58 6.04
C ARG A 35 -9.57 30.05 6.22
N THR A 36 -10.05 30.10 7.46
CA THR A 36 -11.35 30.72 7.76
C THR A 36 -11.23 32.24 7.58
N GLY A 37 -12.11 32.80 6.73
CA GLY A 37 -12.24 34.25 6.54
C GLY A 37 -12.59 34.91 7.87
N GLY A 38 -11.74 35.82 8.33
CA GLY A 38 -11.74 36.29 9.71
C GLY A 38 -12.76 37.39 10.02
N THR A 39 -13.17 37.43 11.29
CA THR A 39 -13.40 38.65 12.06
C THR A 39 -13.05 38.36 13.52
N GLY A 40 -11.76 38.30 13.83
CA GLY A 40 -11.28 38.17 15.19
C GLY A 40 -9.83 38.61 15.24
N THR A 41 -9.55 39.69 15.97
CA THR A 41 -8.20 40.13 16.31
C THR A 41 -7.53 39.06 17.16
N THR A 42 -7.00 38.04 16.49
CA THR A 42 -6.17 37.01 17.09
C THR A 42 -4.76 37.55 17.09
N ALA A 43 -4.05 37.42 18.21
CA ALA A 43 -2.66 37.84 18.33
C ALA A 43 -1.83 37.29 17.16
N PRO A 44 -0.87 38.07 16.62
CA PRO A 44 -0.06 37.64 15.48
C PRO A 44 0.59 36.31 15.83
N ALA A 45 0.33 35.30 14.99
CA ALA A 45 0.97 33.99 15.13
C ALA A 45 2.48 34.17 15.21
N THR A 46 3.09 33.62 16.25
CA THR A 46 4.53 33.62 16.42
C THR A 46 5.17 32.96 15.21
N ARG A 47 6.05 33.68 14.51
CA ARG A 47 6.75 33.16 13.33
C ARG A 47 7.60 31.98 13.77
N ASP A 48 7.24 30.77 13.35
CA ASP A 48 8.14 29.63 13.45
C ASP A 48 9.25 29.81 12.41
N GLY A 49 10.43 30.24 12.85
CA GLY A 49 11.59 30.52 12.00
C GLY A 49 12.19 29.27 11.35
N THR A 50 11.63 28.08 11.58
CA THR A 50 12.15 26.81 11.07
C THR A 50 11.70 26.46 9.66
N PHE A 51 10.75 27.19 9.05
CA PHE A 51 10.27 26.94 7.69
C PHE A 51 10.33 28.18 6.81
N THR A 52 10.88 28.00 5.60
CA THR A 52 10.83 28.99 4.52
C THR A 52 9.75 28.57 3.53
N ALA A 53 8.79 29.47 3.25
CA ALA A 53 7.80 29.30 2.19
C ALA A 53 8.17 30.20 1.00
N VAL A 54 8.49 29.59 -0.14
CA VAL A 54 8.82 30.30 -1.38
C VAL A 54 7.68 30.11 -2.37
N ARG A 55 7.08 31.20 -2.85
CA ARG A 55 6.06 31.12 -3.90
C ARG A 55 6.73 30.74 -5.22
N LEU A 56 6.29 29.65 -5.85
CA LEU A 56 6.89 29.14 -7.09
C LEU A 56 6.37 29.87 -8.34
N GLY A 57 5.23 30.54 -8.24
CA GLY A 57 4.64 31.34 -9.31
C GLY A 57 3.13 31.49 -9.17
N ASN A 58 2.53 32.26 -10.08
CA ASN A 58 1.11 32.15 -10.35
C ASN A 58 0.91 31.02 -11.37
N PRO A 59 0.04 30.03 -11.10
CA PRO A 59 -0.37 29.10 -12.15
C PRO A 59 -1.00 29.87 -13.33
N PRO A 60 -0.91 29.36 -14.57
CA PRO A 60 -1.65 29.91 -15.69
C PRO A 60 -3.14 30.07 -15.34
N ALA A 61 -3.73 31.21 -15.69
CA ALA A 61 -5.13 31.54 -15.36
C ALA A 61 -6.17 30.58 -15.96
N ALA A 62 -5.73 29.68 -16.85
CA ALA A 62 -6.54 28.73 -17.61
C ALA A 62 -6.22 27.25 -17.28
N LEU A 63 -5.60 26.94 -16.13
CA LEU A 63 -5.55 25.55 -15.65
C LEU A 63 -6.94 25.08 -15.23
N THR A 64 -7.71 24.62 -16.23
CA THR A 64 -9.00 23.93 -16.11
C THR A 64 -8.87 22.58 -16.81
N GLY A 65 -9.58 21.54 -16.38
CA GLY A 65 -9.32 20.16 -16.83
C GLY A 65 -8.35 19.48 -15.89
N ASP A 66 -7.62 18.43 -16.26
CA ASP A 66 -6.70 17.63 -15.40
C ASP A 66 -5.23 18.02 -15.61
N PRO A 67 -4.71 19.08 -14.95
CA PRO A 67 -3.33 19.45 -15.02
C PRO A 67 -2.49 18.59 -14.08
N ASP A 68 -1.37 18.09 -14.55
CA ASP A 68 -0.30 17.58 -13.71
C ASP A 68 0.66 18.72 -13.40
N ILE A 69 1.09 18.83 -12.14
CA ILE A 69 2.24 19.66 -11.78
C ILE A 69 3.41 18.73 -11.55
N MET A 70 4.41 18.85 -12.42
CA MET A 70 5.66 18.10 -12.31
C MET A 70 6.82 19.04 -12.05
N GLY A 71 7.79 18.60 -11.27
CA GLY A 71 9.05 19.32 -11.16
C GLY A 71 10.11 18.61 -10.33
N THR A 72 11.29 19.21 -10.33
CA THR A 72 12.46 18.70 -9.61
C THR A 72 13.07 19.82 -8.76
N LEU A 73 13.43 19.48 -7.53
CA LEU A 73 14.24 20.32 -6.65
C LEU A 73 15.72 20.03 -6.84
N SER A 74 16.54 21.07 -7.04
CA SER A 74 17.98 20.88 -7.17
C SER A 74 18.66 20.61 -5.82
N ASN A 75 18.94 19.34 -5.58
CA ASN A 75 20.05 18.66 -4.89
C ASN A 75 20.65 19.05 -3.52
N THR A 76 20.13 20.01 -2.74
CA THR A 76 20.67 20.20 -1.36
C THR A 76 19.64 20.45 -0.25
N GLY A 77 18.33 20.34 -0.52
CA GLY A 77 17.30 20.67 0.47
C GLY A 77 15.97 19.91 0.37
N SER A 78 15.91 18.77 -0.31
CA SER A 78 14.69 17.97 -0.49
C SER A 78 14.23 17.25 0.78
N ALA A 79 15.15 16.96 1.71
CA ALA A 79 14.83 16.28 2.96
C ALA A 79 13.89 17.14 3.83
N GLY A 80 12.61 16.76 3.83
CA GLY A 80 11.55 17.50 4.55
C GLY A 80 10.99 18.70 3.80
N ALA A 81 11.17 18.77 2.48
CA ALA A 81 10.47 19.73 1.63
C ALA A 81 9.06 19.24 1.28
N SER A 82 8.15 20.18 1.03
CA SER A 82 6.78 19.90 0.61
C SER A 82 6.27 20.95 -0.36
N ILE A 83 5.42 20.57 -1.30
CA ILE A 83 4.67 21.51 -2.15
C ILE A 83 3.34 21.81 -1.50
N ALA A 84 3.04 23.08 -1.26
CA ALA A 84 1.70 23.52 -0.90
C ALA A 84 0.98 24.07 -2.13
N VAL A 85 -0.18 23.51 -2.46
CA VAL A 85 -1.05 23.99 -3.54
C VAL A 85 -2.25 24.70 -2.91
N ALA A 86 -2.46 25.98 -3.25
CA ALA A 86 -3.68 26.70 -2.87
C ALA A 86 -4.73 26.56 -3.96
N LEU A 87 -5.89 26.11 -3.52
CA LEU A 87 -7.09 26.03 -4.30
C LEU A 87 -8.09 27.07 -3.81
N GLN A 88 -8.57 27.92 -4.70
CA GLN A 88 -9.69 28.79 -4.43
C GLN A 88 -10.97 28.12 -4.92
N ASP A 89 -11.92 27.95 -4.02
CA ASP A 89 -13.28 27.50 -4.31
C ASP A 89 -14.28 28.52 -3.77
N ARG A 90 -15.05 29.15 -4.66
CA ARG A 90 -16.11 30.13 -4.32
C ARG A 90 -15.67 31.18 -3.30
N GLY A 91 -14.44 31.69 -3.46
CA GLY A 91 -13.85 32.72 -2.59
C GLY A 91 -13.08 32.19 -1.38
N THR A 92 -13.20 30.90 -1.05
CA THR A 92 -12.44 30.26 0.03
C THR A 92 -11.14 29.65 -0.50
N VAL A 93 -10.02 29.90 0.17
CA VAL A 93 -8.71 29.31 -0.22
C VAL A 93 -8.36 28.16 0.73
N ARG A 94 -8.17 26.97 0.18
CA ARG A 94 -7.71 25.76 0.86
C ARG A 94 -6.30 25.42 0.41
N PHE A 95 -5.47 24.93 1.33
CA PHE A 95 -4.12 24.46 1.02
C PHE A 95 -4.03 22.95 1.16
N ARG A 96 -3.45 22.27 0.18
CA ARG A 96 -2.99 20.88 0.29
C ARG A 96 -1.48 20.81 0.23
N ILE A 97 -0.90 19.93 1.04
CA ILE A 97 0.55 19.80 1.21
C ILE A 97 0.99 18.42 0.74
N PHE A 98 1.83 18.39 -0.29
CA PHE A 98 2.38 17.19 -0.88
C PHE A 98 3.85 17.04 -0.43
N PRO A 99 4.20 15.99 0.32
CA PRO A 99 5.59 15.74 0.67
C PRO A 99 6.40 15.40 -0.59
N ILE A 100 7.60 15.97 -0.70
CA ILE A 100 8.51 15.70 -1.81
C ILE A 100 9.42 14.52 -1.43
N SER A 101 9.65 13.60 -2.36
CA SER A 101 10.55 12.47 -2.13
C SER A 101 12.01 12.92 -1.95
N ARG A 102 12.84 12.03 -1.41
CA ARG A 102 14.25 12.37 -1.08
C ARG A 102 15.08 12.76 -2.29
N ASP A 103 14.77 12.19 -3.45
CA ASP A 103 15.38 12.55 -4.74
C ASP A 103 14.93 13.92 -5.26
N GLY A 104 13.98 14.58 -4.59
CA GLY A 104 13.54 15.93 -4.91
C GLY A 104 12.58 16.02 -6.09
N SER A 105 12.19 14.89 -6.68
CA SER A 105 11.18 14.82 -7.74
C SER A 105 9.77 14.87 -7.14
N PHE A 106 8.82 15.44 -7.87
CA PHE A 106 7.41 15.35 -7.53
C PHE A 106 6.55 15.37 -8.79
N ASP A 107 5.47 14.61 -8.75
CA ASP A 107 4.41 14.58 -9.74
C ASP A 107 3.07 14.62 -9.00
N ILE A 108 2.35 15.73 -9.16
CA ILE A 108 1.05 15.95 -8.54
C ILE A 108 0.02 15.91 -9.65
N ASN A 109 -0.59 14.74 -9.83
CA ASN A 109 -1.74 14.58 -10.70
C ASN A 109 -3.00 15.09 -10.00
N PHE A 110 -3.70 16.05 -10.60
CA PHE A 110 -4.81 16.73 -9.93
C PHE A 110 -6.07 15.88 -9.81
N LEU A 111 -6.34 14.98 -10.75
CA LEU A 111 -7.43 14.00 -10.61
C LEU A 111 -7.21 13.10 -9.38
N HIS A 112 -5.97 12.69 -9.13
CA HIS A 112 -5.61 11.83 -8.01
C HIS A 112 -5.46 12.60 -6.69
N ALA A 113 -4.93 13.82 -6.77
CA ALA A 113 -4.74 14.70 -5.62
C ALA A 113 -6.03 15.38 -5.17
N PHE A 114 -7.03 15.54 -6.05
CA PHE A 114 -8.29 16.23 -5.76
C PHE A 114 -9.53 15.44 -6.26
N PRO A 115 -9.66 14.15 -5.92
CA PRO A 115 -10.56 13.21 -6.58
C PRO A 115 -12.05 13.55 -6.47
N ASN A 116 -12.44 14.36 -5.49
CA ASN A 116 -13.84 14.73 -5.22
C ASN A 116 -14.20 16.17 -5.57
N ASP A 117 -13.19 17.01 -5.85
CA ASP A 117 -13.35 18.47 -5.91
C ASP A 117 -13.04 19.01 -7.32
N TRP A 118 -12.11 18.38 -8.03
CA TRP A 118 -11.49 18.96 -9.23
C TRP A 118 -12.42 19.18 -10.44
N SER A 119 -13.56 18.48 -10.49
CA SER A 119 -14.55 18.65 -11.55
C SER A 119 -15.47 19.88 -11.37
N ASP A 120 -15.39 20.59 -10.24
CA ASP A 120 -16.12 21.85 -10.07
C ASP A 120 -15.36 22.99 -10.78
N THR A 121 -16.01 23.62 -11.76
CA THR A 121 -15.50 24.81 -12.45
C THR A 121 -15.19 26.00 -11.53
N SER A 122 -15.65 25.97 -10.27
CA SER A 122 -15.31 27.00 -9.28
C SER A 122 -13.94 26.84 -8.65
N LEU A 123 -13.30 25.66 -8.78
CA LEU A 123 -11.98 25.41 -8.23
C LEU A 123 -10.88 25.92 -9.16
N ARG A 124 -10.03 26.80 -8.61
CA ARG A 124 -8.90 27.39 -9.31
C ARG A 124 -7.66 27.21 -8.48
N VAL A 125 -6.59 26.72 -9.09
CA VAL A 125 -5.26 26.84 -8.47
C VAL A 125 -4.92 28.33 -8.44
N VAL A 126 -4.69 28.88 -7.24
CA VAL A 126 -4.39 30.31 -7.06
C VAL A 126 -2.96 30.56 -6.58
N GLY A 127 -2.25 29.48 -6.25
CA GLY A 127 -0.83 29.56 -5.98
C GLY A 127 -0.23 28.20 -5.66
N ILE A 128 1.08 28.13 -5.83
CA ILE A 128 1.90 26.99 -5.45
C ILE A 128 3.09 27.54 -4.66
N TRP A 129 3.37 26.94 -3.52
CA TRP A 129 4.49 27.29 -2.66
C TRP A 129 5.34 26.06 -2.40
N LEU A 130 6.63 26.29 -2.28
CA LEU A 130 7.57 25.33 -1.76
C LEU A 130 7.82 25.63 -0.30
N LEU A 131 7.55 24.64 0.55
CA LEU A 131 7.84 24.65 1.97
C LEU A 131 9.12 23.86 2.18
N SER A 132 10.14 24.45 2.80
CA SER A 132 11.37 23.73 3.17
C SER A 132 11.93 24.27 4.48
N ARG A 133 12.59 23.39 5.24
CA ARG A 133 13.38 23.77 6.42
C ARG A 133 14.76 24.33 6.05
N GLY A 134 15.18 24.18 4.80
CA GLY A 134 16.44 24.72 4.28
C GLY A 134 16.34 26.19 3.88
N THR A 135 17.46 26.89 3.93
CA THR A 135 17.57 28.24 3.39
C THR A 135 17.69 28.17 1.88
N ASN A 136 16.63 28.57 1.16
CA ASN A 136 16.66 28.87 -0.28
C ASN A 136 16.56 27.65 -1.25
N PRO A 137 15.49 26.85 -1.18
CA PRO A 137 15.30 25.76 -2.14
C PRO A 137 15.04 26.32 -3.56
N LYS A 138 15.64 25.69 -4.58
CA LYS A 138 15.47 26.06 -6.00
C LYS A 138 14.71 24.98 -6.75
N VAL A 139 13.70 25.39 -7.51
CA VAL A 139 12.96 24.54 -8.45
C VAL A 139 13.54 24.81 -9.85
N THR A 140 14.00 23.78 -10.54
CA THR A 140 14.64 23.95 -11.86
C THR A 140 13.70 23.65 -13.03
N ASP A 141 12.72 22.75 -12.84
CA ASP A 141 11.96 22.16 -13.95
C ASP A 141 10.45 22.09 -13.68
N LEU A 142 9.83 23.18 -13.22
CA LEU A 142 8.38 23.21 -13.00
C LEU A 142 7.62 23.24 -14.34
N SER A 143 6.81 22.22 -14.59
CA SER A 143 5.97 22.11 -15.79
C SER A 143 4.52 21.78 -15.45
N TYR A 144 3.61 22.14 -16.36
CA TYR A 144 2.17 21.89 -16.28
C TYR A 144 1.72 21.13 -17.53
N ASN A 145 1.24 19.90 -17.39
CA ASN A 145 0.75 19.08 -18.52
C ASN A 145 -0.76 18.81 -18.37
N LEU A 146 -1.55 18.92 -19.44
CA LEU A 146 -2.99 18.61 -19.42
C LEU A 146 -3.22 17.18 -19.94
N HIS A 147 -3.75 16.29 -19.10
CA HIS A 147 -4.26 14.99 -19.54
C HIS A 147 -5.71 15.15 -20.06
N ALA A 148 -5.96 14.74 -21.30
CA ALA A 148 -7.30 14.75 -21.88
C ALA A 148 -8.13 13.58 -21.33
N LEU A 149 -9.18 13.85 -20.54
CA LEU A 149 -10.10 12.82 -20.04
C LEU A 149 -11.35 12.66 -20.92
N PRO A 150 -11.86 11.42 -21.10
CA PRO A 150 -13.07 11.12 -21.87
C PRO A 150 -14.35 11.10 -20.99
N GLY A 151 -15.41 11.79 -21.45
CA GLY A 151 -16.82 11.41 -21.19
C GLY A 151 -17.56 12.03 -20.00
N GLU A 152 -18.73 12.62 -20.26
CA GLU A 152 -19.56 13.49 -19.40
C GLU A 152 -20.29 12.86 -18.18
N ASN A 153 -20.09 11.60 -17.83
CA ASN A 153 -21.03 10.88 -16.94
C ASN A 153 -20.70 10.85 -15.43
N LEU A 154 -19.68 11.58 -14.94
CA LEU A 154 -19.30 11.59 -13.50
C LEU A 154 -19.64 12.90 -12.75
N ARG A 155 -20.58 13.71 -13.26
CA ARG A 155 -20.76 15.13 -12.88
C ARG A 155 -21.47 15.44 -11.53
N ARG A 156 -21.55 14.54 -10.55
CA ARG A 156 -22.15 14.89 -9.25
C ARG A 156 -21.43 14.26 -8.05
N PRO A 157 -20.44 14.94 -7.45
CA PRO A 157 -19.91 14.56 -6.15
C PRO A 157 -20.92 14.94 -5.05
N GLN A 158 -21.34 13.95 -4.26
CA GLN A 158 -22.05 14.19 -3.00
C GLN A 158 -21.01 14.41 -1.90
N SER A 159 -21.24 15.40 -1.03
CA SER A 159 -20.37 15.67 0.12
C SER A 159 -20.33 14.46 1.06
N LEU A 160 -19.13 13.98 1.43
CA LEU A 160 -18.93 12.85 2.35
C LEU A 160 -19.55 13.09 3.75
N THR A 161 -19.76 14.35 4.16
CA THR A 161 -20.47 14.69 5.41
C THR A 161 -21.99 14.49 5.33
N SER A 162 -22.50 14.14 4.14
CA SER A 162 -23.91 13.83 3.90
C SER A 162 -24.15 12.38 3.51
N LEU A 163 -23.11 11.54 3.43
CA LEU A 163 -23.32 10.11 3.17
C LEU A 163 -23.97 9.49 4.42
N PRO A 164 -25.17 8.91 4.30
CA PRO A 164 -25.87 8.30 5.43
C PRO A 164 -25.25 6.92 5.70
N PHE A 165 -24.10 6.87 6.35
CA PHE A 165 -23.58 5.63 6.91
C PHE A 165 -23.97 5.49 8.39
N LYS A 166 -24.28 4.26 8.78
CA LYS A 166 -24.63 3.90 10.16
C LYS A 166 -23.65 2.87 10.69
N ILE A 167 -23.29 3.01 11.95
CA ILE A 167 -22.53 2.01 12.71
C ILE A 167 -23.44 1.50 13.82
N ASP A 168 -23.69 0.19 13.82
CA ASP A 168 -24.68 -0.49 14.67
C ASP A 168 -26.06 0.17 14.63
N GLY A 169 -26.47 0.57 13.43
CA GLY A 169 -27.74 1.24 13.18
C GLY A 169 -27.78 2.72 13.60
N LYS A 170 -26.72 3.27 14.22
CA LYS A 170 -26.62 4.68 14.60
C LYS A 170 -25.96 5.49 13.49
N PRO A 171 -26.55 6.62 13.06
CA PRO A 171 -25.94 7.47 12.03
C PRO A 171 -24.60 8.02 12.53
N VAL A 172 -23.59 8.00 11.68
CA VAL A 172 -22.31 8.63 11.99
C VAL A 172 -22.41 10.10 11.64
N THR A 173 -21.94 10.95 12.55
CA THR A 173 -21.88 12.41 12.38
C THR A 173 -20.43 12.84 12.20
N SER A 174 -20.18 14.16 12.13
CA SER A 174 -18.83 14.72 12.08
C SER A 174 -18.05 14.60 13.40
N ALA A 175 -18.64 14.03 14.46
CA ALA A 175 -17.97 13.83 15.74
C ALA A 175 -17.21 12.50 15.75
N PRO A 176 -16.07 12.40 16.47
CA PRO A 176 -15.35 11.14 16.66
C PRO A 176 -16.29 10.07 17.23
N LEU A 177 -16.31 8.91 16.58
CA LEU A 177 -17.07 7.76 17.06
C LEU A 177 -16.13 6.82 17.82
N TYR A 178 -16.38 6.67 19.12
CA TYR A 178 -15.67 5.72 19.97
C TYR A 178 -16.34 4.35 19.88
N LEU A 179 -15.62 3.38 19.33
CA LEU A 179 -16.09 2.00 19.26
C LEU A 179 -15.61 1.21 20.49
N THR A 180 -16.49 0.36 20.99
CA THR A 180 -16.16 -0.57 22.07
C THR A 180 -15.52 -1.84 21.49
N ARG A 181 -14.97 -2.70 22.35
CA ARG A 181 -14.59 -4.05 21.92
C ARG A 181 -15.85 -4.80 21.46
N GLY A 182 -15.76 -5.49 20.32
CA GLY A 182 -16.83 -6.35 19.82
C GLY A 182 -17.04 -6.26 18.32
N ARG A 183 -18.13 -6.88 17.85
CA ARG A 183 -18.56 -6.83 16.46
C ARG A 183 -19.36 -5.56 16.22
N HIS A 184 -18.94 -4.78 15.23
CA HIS A 184 -19.62 -3.58 14.78
C HIS A 184 -20.06 -3.75 13.32
N VAL A 185 -21.28 -3.33 13.01
CA VAL A 185 -21.84 -3.40 11.65
C VAL A 185 -21.89 -2.01 11.05
N VAL A 186 -21.15 -1.81 9.96
CA VAL A 186 -21.16 -0.58 9.19
C VAL A 186 -22.05 -0.77 7.98
N THR A 187 -23.01 0.12 7.79
CA THR A 187 -23.96 0.07 6.68
C THR A 187 -23.97 1.41 5.96
N SER A 188 -23.93 1.38 4.63
CA SER A 188 -24.11 2.58 3.77
C SER A 188 -25.45 2.52 3.04
N ALA A 189 -26.18 3.65 2.97
CA ALA A 189 -27.43 3.68 2.20
C ALA A 189 -27.16 3.52 0.70
N ASP A 190 -25.97 3.96 0.28
CA ASP A 190 -25.51 3.86 -1.09
C ASP A 190 -24.82 2.50 -1.32
N LYS A 191 -25.38 1.74 -2.26
CA LYS A 191 -24.88 0.42 -2.68
C LYS A 191 -23.60 0.50 -3.52
N GLN A 192 -23.18 1.69 -3.95
CA GLN A 192 -21.96 1.89 -4.72
C GLN A 192 -20.76 2.29 -3.85
N VAL A 193 -20.99 2.69 -2.60
CA VAL A 193 -19.92 3.06 -1.67
C VAL A 193 -19.19 1.81 -1.17
N LYS A 194 -17.88 1.78 -1.38
CA LYS A 194 -16.96 0.83 -0.76
C LYS A 194 -16.40 1.45 0.52
N ILE A 195 -16.56 0.76 1.64
CA ILE A 195 -16.10 1.23 2.95
C ILE A 195 -14.74 0.59 3.23
N GLY A 196 -13.72 1.42 3.48
CA GLY A 196 -12.41 0.99 3.95
C GLY A 196 -12.11 1.59 5.32
N LEU A 197 -11.54 0.79 6.22
CA LEU A 197 -11.04 1.26 7.51
C LEU A 197 -9.60 1.72 7.35
N LEU A 198 -9.32 2.94 7.78
CA LEU A 198 -7.97 3.45 7.92
C LEU A 198 -7.69 3.58 9.42
N THR A 199 -6.66 2.91 9.92
CA THR A 199 -6.16 3.15 11.28
C THR A 199 -5.04 4.17 11.21
N THR A 200 -5.14 5.23 12.02
CA THR A 200 -4.13 6.28 12.14
C THR A 200 -3.11 5.97 13.23
N GLU A 201 -3.38 4.99 14.08
CA GLU A 201 -2.39 4.52 15.04
C GLU A 201 -1.29 3.79 14.29
N PRO A 202 -0.02 4.23 14.42
CA PRO A 202 1.09 3.51 13.83
C PRO A 202 1.12 2.12 14.46
N LEU A 203 0.84 1.10 13.65
CA LEU A 203 1.03 -0.28 14.06
C LEU A 203 2.50 -0.42 14.43
N THR A 204 2.80 -0.43 15.72
CA THR A 204 4.16 -0.60 16.20
C THR A 204 4.46 -2.08 16.04
N LEU A 205 4.92 -2.45 14.84
CA LEU A 205 5.38 -3.81 14.59
C LEU A 205 6.51 -4.10 15.58
N PRO A 206 6.53 -5.29 16.21
CA PRO A 206 7.64 -5.67 17.06
C PRO A 206 8.94 -5.49 16.27
N GLN A 207 9.88 -4.75 16.84
CA GLN A 207 11.16 -4.52 16.18
C GLN A 207 11.86 -5.87 15.98
N THR A 208 11.97 -6.29 14.72
CA THR A 208 12.80 -7.42 14.36
C THR A 208 14.25 -6.99 14.45
N ARG A 209 15.05 -7.76 15.19
CA ARG A 209 16.51 -7.59 15.18
C ARG A 209 17.09 -8.55 14.15
N ASP A 210 17.61 -7.99 13.07
CA ASP A 210 18.36 -8.75 12.10
C ASP A 210 19.61 -9.35 12.76
N PHE A 211 20.00 -10.52 12.28
CA PHE A 211 21.24 -11.16 12.69
C PHE A 211 21.93 -11.75 11.46
N PRO A 212 23.27 -11.87 11.49
CA PRO A 212 24.00 -12.37 10.35
C PRO A 212 23.68 -13.86 10.13
N LEU A 213 23.17 -14.16 8.94
CA LEU A 213 23.06 -15.52 8.40
C LEU A 213 23.85 -15.56 7.08
N VAL A 214 24.42 -16.72 6.77
CA VAL A 214 25.07 -16.97 5.49
C VAL A 214 24.15 -17.88 4.71
N TRP A 215 23.88 -17.57 3.44
CA TRP A 215 23.05 -18.42 2.59
C TRP A 215 23.72 -18.60 1.25
N GLN A 216 23.44 -19.75 0.63
CA GLN A 216 23.92 -20.09 -0.68
C GLN A 216 22.80 -20.78 -1.46
N ARG A 217 22.51 -20.27 -2.66
CA ARG A 217 21.60 -20.94 -3.57
C ARG A 217 22.36 -22.01 -4.35
N HIS A 218 21.94 -23.27 -4.23
CA HIS A 218 22.52 -24.38 -4.98
C HIS A 218 21.84 -24.57 -6.33
N SER A 219 20.52 -24.31 -6.40
CA SER A 219 19.73 -24.34 -7.63
C SER A 219 18.50 -23.42 -7.53
N SER A 220 17.66 -23.36 -8.57
CA SER A 220 16.36 -22.69 -8.48
C SER A 220 15.44 -23.28 -7.40
N THR A 221 15.66 -24.53 -6.99
CA THR A 221 14.78 -25.30 -6.09
C THR A 221 15.49 -25.76 -4.81
N SER A 222 16.70 -25.25 -4.55
CA SER A 222 17.50 -25.64 -3.39
C SER A 222 18.35 -24.47 -2.89
N VAL A 223 18.20 -24.16 -1.59
CA VAL A 223 18.95 -23.11 -0.90
C VAL A 223 19.47 -23.66 0.43
N GLY A 224 20.76 -23.50 0.70
CA GLY A 224 21.36 -23.77 2.00
C GLY A 224 21.48 -22.49 2.82
N VAL A 225 21.13 -22.55 4.09
CA VAL A 225 21.25 -21.44 5.04
C VAL A 225 22.05 -21.90 6.25
N SER A 226 23.18 -21.25 6.49
CA SER A 226 24.04 -21.47 7.66
C SER A 226 23.80 -20.38 8.69
N VAL A 227 23.43 -20.80 9.89
CA VAL A 227 23.09 -19.91 11.02
C VAL A 227 24.13 -20.12 12.12
N LYS A 228 24.73 -19.02 12.58
CA LYS A 228 25.60 -19.05 13.77
C LYS A 228 24.77 -19.27 15.04
N SER A 229 25.45 -19.66 16.12
CA SER A 229 24.89 -19.81 17.47
C SER A 229 23.81 -18.76 17.78
N ARG A 230 22.61 -19.25 18.12
CA ARG A 230 21.43 -18.47 18.45
C ARG A 230 20.66 -19.10 19.60
N THR A 231 20.60 -18.40 20.73
CA THR A 231 19.94 -18.90 21.94
C THR A 231 18.42 -18.73 21.94
N ASN A 232 17.87 -17.95 21.01
CA ASN A 232 16.43 -17.68 20.91
C ASN A 232 15.87 -18.22 19.60
N PRO A 233 14.62 -18.74 19.59
CA PRO A 233 13.89 -19.03 18.35
C PRO A 233 13.80 -17.79 17.46
N PHE A 234 13.69 -18.00 16.15
CA PHE A 234 13.59 -16.93 15.18
C PHE A 234 12.75 -17.34 13.97
N LEU A 235 12.28 -16.33 13.23
CA LEU A 235 11.58 -16.53 11.96
C LEU A 235 12.59 -16.43 10.83
N LEU A 236 12.79 -17.53 10.09
CA LEU A 236 13.52 -17.49 8.83
C LEU A 236 12.55 -17.03 7.74
N VAL A 237 12.88 -15.93 7.06
CA VAL A 237 12.07 -15.39 5.96
C VAL A 237 12.79 -15.63 4.65
N PHE A 238 12.11 -16.27 3.70
CA PHE A 238 12.58 -16.44 2.34
C PHE A 238 11.71 -15.58 1.42
N ASN A 239 12.30 -14.48 0.93
CA ASN A 239 11.61 -13.43 0.18
C ASN A 239 11.29 -13.83 -1.27
N GLU A 240 10.72 -15.02 -1.44
CA GLU A 240 10.05 -15.50 -2.64
C GLU A 240 8.55 -15.65 -2.34
N SER A 241 7.72 -15.58 -3.39
CA SER A 241 6.28 -15.78 -3.26
C SER A 241 5.95 -17.09 -2.56
N TYR A 242 5.03 -17.03 -1.61
CA TYR A 242 4.61 -18.19 -0.82
C TYR A 242 4.16 -19.33 -1.73
N HIS A 243 4.69 -20.53 -1.48
CA HIS A 243 4.25 -21.73 -2.15
C HIS A 243 4.29 -22.92 -1.19
N PRO A 244 3.21 -23.72 -1.06
CA PRO A 244 3.12 -24.80 -0.08
C PRO A 244 4.16 -25.91 -0.28
N GLU A 245 4.72 -26.04 -1.49
CA GLU A 245 5.76 -27.04 -1.81
C GLU A 245 7.19 -26.60 -1.45
N TRP A 246 7.39 -25.36 -1.00
CA TRP A 246 8.63 -25.00 -0.32
C TRP A 246 8.62 -25.62 1.08
N SER A 247 9.72 -26.30 1.40
CA SER A 247 9.97 -26.89 2.71
C SER A 247 11.34 -26.48 3.22
N ALA A 248 11.48 -26.36 4.53
CA ALA A 248 12.76 -26.17 5.19
C ALA A 248 12.99 -27.31 6.18
N THR A 249 14.20 -27.85 6.20
CA THR A 249 14.61 -28.89 7.14
C THR A 249 15.82 -28.45 7.95
N LEU A 250 15.80 -28.75 9.25
CA LEU A 250 16.90 -28.55 10.18
C LEU A 250 17.29 -29.93 10.72
N ASN A 251 18.52 -30.39 10.48
CA ASN A 251 18.99 -31.72 10.88
C ASN A 251 18.05 -32.87 10.43
N GLY A 252 17.41 -32.72 9.27
CA GLY A 252 16.45 -33.68 8.72
C GLY A 252 15.01 -33.53 9.22
N GLU A 253 14.74 -32.68 10.21
CA GLU A 253 13.39 -32.41 10.71
C GLU A 253 12.76 -31.24 9.94
N VAL A 254 11.50 -31.41 9.50
CA VAL A 254 10.76 -30.38 8.76
C VAL A 254 10.31 -29.28 9.72
N LEU A 255 10.62 -28.04 9.37
CA LEU A 255 10.24 -26.87 10.15
C LEU A 255 8.81 -26.40 9.83
N PRO A 256 8.07 -25.83 10.80
CA PRO A 256 6.74 -25.27 10.55
C PRO A 256 6.78 -24.13 9.52
N HIS A 257 6.05 -24.30 8.41
CA HIS A 257 5.94 -23.32 7.33
C HIS A 257 4.81 -22.32 7.61
N VAL A 258 5.09 -21.02 7.51
CA VAL A 258 4.16 -19.93 7.71
C VAL A 258 4.23 -18.92 6.55
N ILE A 259 3.12 -18.21 6.31
CA ILE A 259 3.07 -17.09 5.36
C ILE A 259 3.53 -15.82 6.09
N VAL A 260 4.57 -15.17 5.58
CA VAL A 260 5.12 -13.93 6.14
C VAL A 260 4.65 -12.73 5.33
N ASN A 261 4.15 -11.70 6.00
CA ASN A 261 3.62 -10.47 5.37
C ASN A 261 2.57 -10.73 4.28
N GLY A 262 1.83 -11.84 4.38
CA GLY A 262 0.80 -12.24 3.43
C GLY A 262 1.31 -12.74 2.07
N VAL A 263 2.62 -12.74 1.80
CA VAL A 263 3.16 -13.02 0.46
C VAL A 263 4.41 -13.87 0.43
N ALA A 264 5.19 -13.95 1.51
CA ALA A 264 6.49 -14.60 1.52
C ALA A 264 6.48 -15.95 2.26
N ASN A 265 7.41 -16.83 1.91
CA ASN A 265 7.65 -18.06 2.67
C ASN A 265 8.41 -17.74 3.96
N GLY A 266 8.08 -18.46 5.04
CA GLY A 266 8.90 -18.40 6.25
C GLY A 266 8.75 -19.60 7.15
N TRP A 267 9.73 -19.81 8.02
CA TRP A 267 9.76 -20.96 8.92
C TRP A 267 10.11 -20.57 10.34
N ILE A 268 9.43 -21.19 11.30
CA ILE A 268 9.75 -21.02 12.71
C ILE A 268 10.94 -21.92 13.03
N VAL A 269 12.10 -21.30 13.26
CA VAL A 269 13.32 -22.01 13.62
C VAL A 269 13.46 -22.00 15.14
N PRO A 270 13.67 -23.17 15.79
CA PRO A 270 13.97 -23.21 17.22
C PRO A 270 15.31 -22.54 17.53
N SER A 271 15.63 -22.40 18.82
CA SER A 271 16.97 -21.95 19.23
C SER A 271 18.04 -22.92 18.71
N LEU A 272 19.12 -22.37 18.15
CA LEU A 272 20.28 -23.08 17.62
C LEU A 272 21.54 -22.69 18.42
N PRO A 273 21.69 -23.09 19.70
CA PRO A 273 22.79 -22.63 20.55
C PRO A 273 24.19 -22.97 19.98
N ASP A 274 24.32 -24.02 19.17
CA ASP A 274 25.58 -24.38 18.53
C ASP A 274 25.65 -23.97 17.04
N GLY A 275 24.63 -23.24 16.57
CA GLY A 275 24.40 -22.97 15.15
C GLY A 275 23.73 -24.15 14.45
N GLY A 276 23.62 -24.07 13.13
CA GLY A 276 23.04 -25.15 12.34
C GLY A 276 22.90 -24.79 10.86
N GLU A 277 22.65 -25.82 10.06
CA GLU A 277 22.32 -25.69 8.64
C GLU A 277 20.85 -25.99 8.40
N ILE A 278 20.19 -25.09 7.70
CA ILE A 278 18.80 -25.20 7.29
C ILE A 278 18.81 -25.37 5.77
N ALA A 279 18.26 -26.49 5.30
CA ALA A 279 18.13 -26.77 3.88
C ALA A 279 16.71 -26.45 3.43
N LEU A 280 16.58 -25.57 2.44
CA LEU A 280 15.31 -25.23 1.79
C LEU A 280 15.24 -25.98 0.48
N SER A 281 14.09 -26.60 0.22
CA SER A 281 13.86 -27.36 -1.02
C SER A 281 12.44 -27.20 -1.53
N PHE A 282 12.30 -27.19 -2.85
CA PHE A 282 11.02 -27.10 -3.54
C PHE A 282 10.62 -28.45 -4.16
N ALA A 283 9.52 -29.04 -3.67
CA ALA A 283 9.11 -30.39 -4.08
C ALA A 283 8.63 -30.46 -5.54
N GLY A 284 8.04 -29.39 -6.09
CA GLY A 284 7.46 -29.39 -7.44
C GLY A 284 8.42 -29.78 -8.56
N GLN A 285 9.72 -29.52 -8.38
CA GLN A 285 10.73 -29.93 -9.36
C GLN A 285 10.84 -31.45 -9.49
N GLN A 286 10.70 -32.20 -8.40
CA GLN A 286 10.74 -33.67 -8.43
C GLN A 286 9.53 -34.23 -9.19
N PHE A 287 8.34 -33.69 -8.94
CA PHE A 287 7.13 -34.09 -9.66
C PHE A 287 7.22 -33.78 -11.15
N TYR A 288 7.80 -32.64 -11.52
CA TYR A 288 8.05 -32.30 -12.92
C TYR A 288 8.97 -33.33 -13.60
N VAL A 289 10.09 -33.69 -12.96
CA VAL A 289 11.04 -34.67 -13.52
C VAL A 289 10.40 -36.04 -13.68
N ILE A 290 9.65 -36.51 -12.68
CA ILE A 290 8.93 -37.79 -12.73
C ILE A 290 7.88 -37.77 -13.85
N SER A 291 7.09 -36.70 -13.95
CA SER A 291 6.05 -36.56 -14.97
C SER A 291 6.63 -36.50 -16.38
N ALA A 292 7.75 -35.80 -16.55
CA ALA A 292 8.50 -35.76 -17.81
C ALA A 292 9.00 -37.15 -18.20
N ALA A 293 9.57 -37.91 -17.27
CA ALA A 293 10.03 -39.27 -17.52
C ALA A 293 8.87 -40.20 -17.93
N ILE A 294 7.73 -40.15 -17.23
CA ILE A 294 6.52 -40.91 -17.58
C ILE A 294 6.04 -40.53 -18.98
N SER A 295 6.03 -39.24 -19.32
CA SER A 295 5.59 -38.76 -20.63
C SER A 295 6.49 -39.28 -21.76
N VAL A 296 7.81 -39.29 -21.55
CA VAL A 296 8.77 -39.85 -22.51
C VAL A 296 8.53 -41.36 -22.69
N ILE A 297 8.34 -42.12 -21.60
CA ILE A 297 8.06 -43.56 -21.67
C ILE A 297 6.76 -43.82 -22.43
N ALA A 298 5.69 -43.09 -22.13
CA ALA A 298 4.40 -43.23 -22.81
C ALA A 298 4.52 -42.92 -24.31
N LEU A 299 5.27 -41.88 -24.69
CA LEU A 299 5.54 -41.54 -26.08
C LEU A 299 6.27 -42.67 -26.81
N LEU A 300 7.29 -43.26 -26.18
CA LEU A 300 8.04 -44.39 -26.75
C LEU A 300 7.15 -45.62 -26.92
N ILE A 301 6.25 -45.91 -25.97
CA ILE A 301 5.27 -46.99 -26.10
C ILE A 301 4.34 -46.72 -27.29
N MET A 302 3.82 -45.49 -27.42
CA MET A 302 2.94 -45.13 -28.55
C MET A 302 3.65 -45.27 -29.90
N ILE A 303 4.90 -44.81 -30.01
CA ILE A 303 5.70 -44.96 -31.23
C ILE A 303 5.92 -46.45 -31.53
N THR A 304 6.27 -47.25 -30.52
CA THR A 304 6.49 -48.69 -30.69
C THR A 304 5.23 -49.41 -31.17
N LEU A 305 4.08 -49.12 -30.57
CA LEU A 305 2.80 -49.69 -30.98
C LEU A 305 2.37 -49.22 -32.38
N ALA A 306 2.70 -47.99 -32.77
CA ALA A 306 2.43 -47.49 -34.11
C ALA A 306 3.27 -48.18 -35.19
N TRP A 307 4.52 -48.54 -34.89
CA TRP A 307 5.44 -49.20 -35.82
C TRP A 307 5.26 -50.72 -35.87
N ALA A 308 4.76 -51.34 -34.79
CA ALA A 308 4.53 -52.78 -34.67
C ALA A 308 3.05 -53.07 -34.39
N PRO A 309 2.16 -52.96 -35.40
CA PRO A 309 0.71 -53.17 -35.23
C PRO A 309 0.36 -54.59 -34.77
N ASP A 310 1.22 -55.58 -35.00
CA ASP A 310 1.05 -56.95 -34.50
C ASP A 310 1.05 -57.05 -32.97
N LEU A 311 1.58 -56.02 -32.28
CA LEU A 311 1.52 -55.92 -30.80
C LEU A 311 0.19 -55.35 -30.30
N TRP A 312 -0.73 -54.98 -31.19
CA TRP A 312 -2.03 -54.48 -30.77
C TRP A 312 -2.83 -55.61 -30.14
N PRO A 313 -3.47 -55.38 -28.98
CA PRO A 313 -4.37 -56.36 -28.40
C PRO A 313 -5.54 -56.58 -29.36
N VAL A 314 -5.54 -57.73 -30.06
CA VAL A 314 -6.67 -58.14 -30.89
C VAL A 314 -7.83 -58.43 -29.95
N ALA A 315 -8.98 -57.79 -30.17
CA ALA A 315 -10.18 -58.07 -29.40
C ALA A 315 -10.52 -59.57 -29.56
N PRO A 316 -10.81 -60.30 -28.48
CA PRO A 316 -11.20 -61.70 -28.61
C PRO A 316 -12.47 -61.79 -29.47
N ASP A 317 -12.47 -62.66 -30.47
CA ASP A 317 -13.62 -62.91 -31.34
C ASP A 317 -14.86 -63.21 -30.47
N ARG A 318 -15.93 -62.42 -30.67
CA ARG A 318 -17.21 -62.57 -29.97
C ARG A 318 -18.14 -63.51 -30.73
#